data_AF-A0AAV3QI14-F1
#
_entry.id   AF-A0AAV3QI14-F1
#
_cell.length_a   1.000
_cell.length_b   1.000
_cell.length_c   1.000
_cell.angle_alpha   90.00
_cell.angle_beta   90.00
_cell.angle_gamma   90.00
#
_symmetry.space_group_name_H-M   'P 1'
#
loop_
_entity.id
_entity.type
_entity.pdbx_description
1 polymer ?
#
loop_
_entity_poly.entity_id
_entity_poly.type
_entity_poly.pdbx_seq_one_letter_code
_entity_poly.pdbx_strand_id
1 'polypeptide(L)'
;MITMFSSRTYPLSLFSFFIIISFFTFSHGDHLSSVSAGFKGLSGGRQENYETGYYSRRIAVETATANSTYMILAASRTYRRDPFDSFRYYRGGWNVTNMNYFSSLAYSSMGPMFMGVTWFLLFGIFLLCMCCCCSRGKKYGYSRCCFFTLLILLTFFSLAVVCGSGIIYKAQQKFEDSIVDTSSYLLKEGGELVVHLSDMGKTLAAAKDLGASPELKIPEEQTAQIDQVAAQMTNVTQLVHTITNRSSNDIRTSLIPVKFLLICLTTVLLGMAVFGFVFCICGLECLLNILVMFGWILVLGTFFASSFYLLVSNATADTCVSIDEWLQIPTANTALESIIPKVDTATAQEMINVSKNVTFSSISVINSFIVNVSNVDVPPQAGPPLYYNQSGPQVPILCNLYNNDFTDRQCAIGEITLEKAPEVWKGFVCQVSDTGICTTPGRLTPTTYNQFTSSLNVTSGLNAELPFMTELMNTTYLKNVLGKLSKDYCPNLVKYSSWMYTGFIWSTIAVMFSIIIWLMYGSQRKNRSYTKKVDSGRDNIYGHQYL
;
A
#
# COMPACT_ATOMS: atom_id res chain seq x y z
N MET A 1 -47.31 33.88 29.88
CA MET A 1 -47.63 34.99 28.96
C MET A 1 -46.40 35.25 28.12
N ILE A 2 -46.52 34.99 26.82
CA ILE A 2 -45.46 34.69 25.86
C ILE A 2 -44.72 35.97 25.46
N THR A 3 -43.41 36.05 25.74
CA THR A 3 -42.53 37.13 25.26
C THR A 3 -41.94 36.77 23.90
N MET A 4 -42.18 37.67 22.95
CA MET A 4 -41.86 37.58 21.53
C MET A 4 -40.37 37.27 21.22
N PHE A 5 -40.13 36.11 20.61
CA PHE A 5 -38.91 35.83 19.84
C PHE A 5 -38.92 36.65 18.54
N SER A 6 -38.16 37.74 18.51
CA SER A 6 -38.00 38.63 17.35
C SER A 6 -37.04 38.02 16.33
N SER A 7 -37.34 38.13 15.03
CA SER A 7 -36.60 37.58 13.88
C SER A 7 -35.19 38.16 13.63
N ARG A 8 -34.62 38.82 14.64
CA ARG A 8 -33.32 39.50 14.62
C ARG A 8 -32.13 38.55 14.80
N THR A 9 -32.39 37.31 15.24
CA THR A 9 -31.37 36.38 15.74
C THR A 9 -31.07 35.20 14.84
N TYR A 10 -31.92 34.82 13.88
CA TYR A 10 -31.77 33.52 13.20
C TYR A 10 -30.46 33.30 12.41
N PRO A 11 -30.00 34.19 11.50
CA PRO A 11 -28.75 33.96 10.76
C PRO A 11 -27.48 34.16 11.62
N LEU A 12 -27.51 35.08 12.59
CA LEU A 12 -26.41 35.30 13.55
C LEU A 12 -26.33 34.19 14.61
N SER A 13 -27.47 33.62 15.00
CA SER A 13 -27.59 32.45 15.88
C SER A 13 -27.16 31.19 15.15
N LEU A 14 -27.51 31.02 13.87
CA LEU A 14 -26.99 29.92 13.04
C LEU A 14 -25.48 30.07 12.81
N PHE A 15 -25.00 31.27 12.51
CA PHE A 15 -23.57 31.55 12.38
C PHE A 15 -22.82 31.29 13.70
N SER A 16 -23.37 31.73 14.84
CA SER A 16 -22.79 31.44 16.17
C SER A 16 -22.89 29.96 16.52
N PHE A 17 -23.99 29.28 16.18
CA PHE A 17 -24.17 27.84 16.39
C PHE A 17 -23.20 27.01 15.53
N PHE A 18 -22.98 27.39 14.28
CA PHE A 18 -21.97 26.75 13.43
C PHE A 18 -20.55 27.07 13.87
N ILE A 19 -20.25 28.30 14.31
CA ILE A 19 -18.98 28.64 14.95
C ILE A 19 -18.77 27.78 16.20
N ILE A 20 -19.76 27.71 17.09
CA ILE A 20 -19.71 26.91 18.32
C ILE A 20 -19.52 25.43 17.96
N ILE A 21 -20.28 24.86 17.03
CA ILE A 21 -20.10 23.46 16.59
C ILE A 21 -18.72 23.25 15.97
N SER A 22 -18.24 24.14 15.10
CA SER A 22 -16.90 24.05 14.50
C SER A 22 -15.79 24.15 15.54
N PHE A 23 -15.95 24.96 16.59
CA PHE A 23 -14.98 25.08 17.70
C PHE A 23 -15.09 23.93 18.71
N PHE A 24 -16.30 23.41 18.98
CA PHE A 24 -16.52 22.24 19.85
C PHE A 24 -16.04 20.95 19.18
N THR A 25 -16.15 20.82 17.86
CA THR A 25 -15.56 19.67 17.14
C THR A 25 -14.06 19.80 16.93
N PHE A 26 -13.49 21.01 16.93
CA PHE A 26 -12.03 21.20 17.05
C PHE A 26 -11.52 20.96 18.49
N SER A 27 -12.32 21.25 19.52
CA SER A 27 -11.95 20.99 20.93
C SER A 27 -12.22 19.55 21.39
N HIS A 28 -13.11 18.81 20.74
CA HIS A 28 -13.21 17.34 20.81
C HIS A 28 -12.44 16.65 19.68
N GLY A 29 -11.80 17.45 18.82
CA GLY A 29 -10.96 17.03 17.71
C GLY A 29 -9.52 16.83 18.14
N ASP A 30 -9.29 16.09 19.23
CA ASP A 30 -7.97 15.55 19.61
C ASP A 30 -7.44 14.56 18.53
N HIS A 31 -8.14 14.39 17.41
CA HIS A 31 -7.68 13.62 16.26
C HIS A 31 -6.62 14.33 15.41
N LEU A 32 -6.52 15.66 15.41
CA LEU A 32 -5.37 16.32 14.74
C LEU A 32 -4.06 16.06 15.51
N SER A 33 -4.15 15.89 16.83
CA SER A 33 -3.04 15.44 17.67
C SER A 33 -2.67 13.98 17.41
N SER A 34 -3.59 13.10 17.00
CA SER A 34 -3.29 11.69 16.71
C SER A 34 -2.33 11.47 15.53
N VAL A 35 -2.26 12.41 14.58
CA VAL A 35 -1.30 12.38 13.46
C VAL A 35 0.09 12.89 13.89
N SER A 36 0.16 13.78 14.90
CA SER A 36 1.42 14.23 15.50
C SER A 36 1.88 13.39 16.72
N ALA A 37 0.97 12.62 17.33
CA ALA A 37 1.20 11.82 18.53
C ALA A 37 2.04 10.57 18.25
N GLY A 38 2.21 10.20 16.98
CA GLY A 38 3.29 9.29 16.58
C GLY A 38 4.69 9.86 16.83
N PHE A 39 4.82 11.13 17.23
CA PHE A 39 6.12 11.77 17.44
C PHE A 39 6.29 12.56 18.75
N LYS A 40 5.30 12.62 19.65
CA LYS A 40 5.49 13.16 21.03
C LYS A 40 4.35 12.75 21.96
N GLY A 41 4.72 12.18 23.10
CA GLY A 41 3.81 11.76 24.15
C GLY A 41 3.09 12.91 24.87
N LEU A 42 1.98 12.50 25.51
CA LEU A 42 1.14 13.20 26.49
C LEU A 42 0.51 14.54 26.07
N SER A 43 -0.80 14.51 25.79
CA SER A 43 -1.83 15.25 26.57
C SER A 43 -3.20 15.19 25.88
N GLY A 44 -4.26 14.84 26.62
CA GLY A 44 -5.67 15.05 26.25
C GLY A 44 -6.54 13.77 26.23
N GLY A 45 -7.38 13.58 27.27
CA GLY A 45 -8.38 12.48 27.36
C GLY A 45 -8.12 11.46 28.49
N ARG A 46 -8.34 11.83 29.76
CA ARG A 46 -7.86 11.08 30.95
C ARG A 46 -8.48 9.69 31.18
N GLN A 47 -9.62 9.35 30.54
CA GLN A 47 -10.36 8.12 30.84
C GLN A 47 -10.32 7.11 29.67
N GLU A 48 -10.46 7.58 28.43
CA GLU A 48 -10.34 6.74 27.22
C GLU A 48 -8.89 6.29 26.96
N ASN A 49 -7.90 7.17 27.23
CA ASN A 49 -6.48 6.84 27.11
C ASN A 49 -5.98 5.86 28.18
N TYR A 50 -6.68 5.78 29.33
CA TYR A 50 -6.33 4.83 30.38
C TYR A 50 -6.72 3.41 29.97
N GLU A 51 -7.93 3.21 29.42
CA GLU A 51 -8.36 1.90 28.93
C GLU A 51 -7.60 1.46 27.68
N THR A 52 -7.37 2.34 26.69
CA THR A 52 -6.56 2.01 25.50
C THR A 52 -5.10 1.75 25.86
N GLY A 53 -4.49 2.57 26.73
CA GLY A 53 -3.10 2.37 27.19
C GLY A 53 -2.92 1.11 28.04
N TYR A 54 -3.88 0.81 28.92
CA TYR A 54 -3.90 -0.40 29.75
C TYR A 54 -4.14 -1.66 28.90
N TYR A 55 -5.12 -1.64 27.98
CA TYR A 55 -5.39 -2.74 27.06
C TYR A 55 -4.23 -2.99 26.09
N SER A 56 -3.60 -1.93 25.59
CA SER A 56 -2.43 -2.02 24.67
C SER A 56 -1.19 -2.57 25.37
N ARG A 57 -0.87 -2.10 26.59
CA ARG A 57 0.23 -2.66 27.39
C ARG A 57 -0.06 -4.11 27.73
N ARG A 58 -1.32 -4.46 28.00
CA ARG A 58 -1.71 -5.81 28.36
C ARG A 58 -1.68 -6.76 27.17
N ILE A 59 -2.12 -6.38 25.98
CA ILE A 59 -2.00 -7.21 24.77
C ILE A 59 -0.54 -7.31 24.31
N ALA A 60 0.21 -6.21 24.22
CA ALA A 60 1.62 -6.30 23.81
C ALA A 60 2.43 -7.20 24.78
N VAL A 61 2.09 -7.17 26.07
CA VAL A 61 2.67 -8.08 27.07
C VAL A 61 2.08 -9.49 26.97
N GLU A 62 0.77 -9.69 26.91
CA GLU A 62 0.12 -11.02 26.84
C GLU A 62 0.45 -11.76 25.53
N THR A 63 0.57 -11.07 24.40
CA THR A 63 0.98 -11.65 23.11
C THR A 63 2.48 -11.98 23.09
N ALA A 64 3.31 -11.25 23.84
CA ALA A 64 4.75 -11.55 23.99
C ALA A 64 5.06 -12.58 25.10
N THR A 65 4.15 -12.78 26.07
CA THR A 65 4.37 -13.63 27.25
C THR A 65 3.51 -14.89 27.29
N ALA A 66 2.39 -14.95 26.55
CA ALA A 66 1.63 -16.17 26.42
C ALA A 66 2.19 -17.01 25.27
N ASN A 67 2.22 -18.33 25.46
CA ASN A 67 2.35 -19.34 24.41
C ASN A 67 1.21 -19.28 23.35
N SER A 68 0.61 -18.11 23.09
CA SER A 68 -0.30 -17.88 21.99
C SER A 68 0.50 -17.84 20.70
N THR A 69 0.29 -18.81 19.83
CA THR A 69 0.91 -18.90 18.50
C THR A 69 0.54 -17.74 17.56
N TYR A 70 -0.40 -16.87 17.94
CA TYR A 70 -0.96 -15.80 17.12
C TYR A 70 -0.69 -14.41 17.70
N MET A 71 -0.01 -13.55 16.93
CA MET A 71 0.28 -12.16 17.27
C MET A 71 -0.72 -11.19 16.61
N ILE A 72 -1.27 -10.29 17.44
CA ILE A 72 -2.24 -9.27 17.01
C ILE A 72 -1.45 -8.03 16.58
N LEU A 73 -1.55 -7.66 15.30
CA LEU A 73 -0.86 -6.50 14.74
C LEU A 73 -1.70 -5.21 14.88
N ALA A 74 -1.05 -4.06 15.01
CA ALA A 74 -1.62 -2.73 15.17
C ALA A 74 -2.77 -2.66 16.21
N ALA A 75 -2.66 -3.43 17.30
CA ALA A 75 -3.75 -3.62 18.27
C ALA A 75 -4.21 -2.31 18.92
N SER A 76 -3.26 -1.43 19.26
CA SER A 76 -3.53 -0.13 19.89
C SER A 76 -4.30 0.80 18.96
N ARG A 77 -3.92 0.83 17.68
CA ARG A 77 -4.46 1.76 16.69
C ARG A 77 -5.82 1.32 16.13
N THR A 78 -6.05 0.01 16.09
CA THR A 78 -7.29 -0.61 15.59
C THR A 78 -8.38 -0.73 16.65
N TYR A 79 -8.08 -0.36 17.91
CA TYR A 79 -9.05 -0.34 19.00
C TYR A 79 -10.11 0.76 18.81
N ARG A 80 -11.17 0.42 18.08
CA ARG A 80 -12.22 1.34 17.60
C ARG A 80 -13.59 0.69 17.77
N ARG A 81 -14.66 1.49 17.84
CA ARG A 81 -16.03 0.95 17.91
C ARG A 81 -16.44 0.29 16.61
N ASP A 82 -17.02 -0.90 16.71
CA ASP A 82 -17.50 -1.68 15.57
C ASP A 82 -19.04 -1.69 15.52
N PRO A 83 -19.68 -1.06 14.52
CA PRO A 83 -21.14 -1.07 14.39
C PRO A 83 -21.72 -2.47 14.11
N PHE A 84 -20.93 -3.41 13.58
CA PHE A 84 -21.39 -4.79 13.32
C PHE A 84 -21.33 -5.68 14.57
N ASP A 85 -20.59 -5.28 15.60
CA ASP A 85 -20.57 -5.93 16.92
C ASP A 85 -21.19 -5.04 18.00
N SER A 86 -22.41 -4.54 17.77
CA SER A 86 -23.16 -3.73 18.74
C SER A 86 -22.38 -2.54 19.32
N PHE A 87 -21.54 -1.90 18.50
CA PHE A 87 -20.63 -0.80 18.89
C PHE A 87 -19.59 -1.16 19.95
N ARG A 88 -19.32 -2.44 20.17
CA ARG A 88 -18.21 -2.89 21.02
C ARG A 88 -16.88 -2.51 20.38
N TYR A 89 -15.85 -2.35 21.22
CA TYR A 89 -14.51 -2.09 20.71
C TYR A 89 -13.96 -3.32 20.02
N TYR A 90 -13.51 -3.13 18.78
CA TYR A 90 -12.80 -4.11 17.99
C TYR A 90 -11.43 -4.40 18.60
N ARG A 91 -11.11 -5.69 18.74
CA ARG A 91 -9.93 -6.20 19.45
C ARG A 91 -9.04 -7.10 18.60
N GLY A 92 -9.42 -7.32 17.34
CA GLY A 92 -8.78 -8.30 16.45
C GLY A 92 -7.49 -7.83 15.79
N GLY A 93 -7.07 -6.58 15.99
CA GLY A 93 -5.90 -6.02 15.33
C GLY A 93 -6.12 -5.76 13.83
N TRP A 94 -5.07 -5.36 13.13
CA TRP A 94 -5.12 -5.24 11.68
C TRP A 94 -5.38 -6.62 11.05
N ASN A 95 -6.51 -6.77 10.36
CA ASN A 95 -6.86 -8.00 9.66
C ASN A 95 -7.79 -7.72 8.48
N VAL A 96 -7.23 -7.68 7.26
CA VAL A 96 -7.95 -7.38 6.02
C VAL A 96 -8.90 -8.49 5.54
N THR A 97 -8.91 -9.66 6.19
CA THR A 97 -9.88 -10.72 5.90
C THR A 97 -11.12 -10.62 6.79
N ASN A 98 -11.05 -9.85 7.88
CA ASN A 98 -12.11 -9.73 8.85
C ASN A 98 -13.03 -8.53 8.53
N MET A 99 -14.34 -8.77 8.39
CA MET A 99 -15.31 -7.72 8.13
C MET A 99 -15.41 -6.69 9.27
N ASN A 100 -15.22 -7.14 10.53
CA ASN A 100 -15.29 -6.29 11.72
C ASN A 100 -14.13 -5.27 11.78
N TYR A 101 -13.01 -5.57 11.13
CA TYR A 101 -11.93 -4.60 10.93
C TYR A 101 -12.39 -3.46 10.00
N PHE A 102 -13.01 -3.78 8.86
CA PHE A 102 -13.48 -2.77 7.92
C PHE A 102 -14.63 -1.94 8.46
N SER A 103 -15.58 -2.54 9.17
CA SER A 103 -16.71 -1.81 9.77
C SER A 103 -16.24 -0.82 10.84
N SER A 104 -15.30 -1.23 11.72
CA SER A 104 -14.74 -0.34 12.75
C SER A 104 -13.84 0.76 12.16
N LEU A 105 -13.03 0.44 11.14
CA LEU A 105 -12.27 1.42 10.36
C LEU A 105 -13.18 2.43 9.67
N ALA A 106 -14.23 1.98 8.99
CA ALA A 106 -15.19 2.84 8.32
C ALA A 106 -15.87 3.76 9.34
N TYR A 107 -16.41 3.21 10.43
CA TYR A 107 -17.11 3.96 11.47
C TYR A 107 -16.25 5.07 12.08
N SER A 108 -14.98 4.76 12.40
CA SER A 108 -14.04 5.77 12.92
C SER A 108 -13.77 6.94 11.96
N SER A 109 -14.04 6.75 10.66
CA SER A 109 -13.79 7.73 9.61
C SER A 109 -15.07 8.47 9.17
N MET A 110 -16.25 8.16 9.71
CA MET A 110 -17.55 8.74 9.31
C MET A 110 -17.81 10.15 9.89
N GLY A 111 -16.99 10.64 10.82
CA GLY A 111 -17.18 11.96 11.45
C GLY A 111 -17.47 13.11 10.46
N PRO A 112 -16.63 13.31 9.43
CA PRO A 112 -16.88 14.33 8.40
C PRO A 112 -18.20 14.11 7.65
N MET A 113 -18.56 12.86 7.35
CA MET A 113 -19.80 12.52 6.65
C MET A 113 -21.04 12.92 7.48
N PHE A 114 -21.05 12.61 8.79
CA PHE A 114 -22.13 13.04 9.68
C PHE A 114 -22.25 14.57 9.73
N MET A 115 -21.13 15.29 9.81
CA MET A 115 -21.11 16.76 9.75
C MET A 115 -21.73 17.28 8.44
N GLY A 116 -21.40 16.66 7.31
CA GLY A 116 -21.97 16.99 6.01
C GLY A 116 -23.48 16.79 5.95
N VAL A 117 -23.98 15.65 6.45
CA VAL A 117 -25.43 15.37 6.50
C VAL A 117 -26.16 16.36 7.42
N THR A 118 -25.61 16.65 8.59
CA THR A 118 -26.17 17.64 9.51
C THR A 118 -26.22 19.02 8.88
N TRP A 119 -25.14 19.46 8.22
CA TRP A 119 -25.14 20.71 7.46
C TRP A 119 -26.22 20.71 6.36
N PHE A 120 -26.29 19.64 5.57
CA PHE A 120 -27.22 19.53 4.46
C PHE A 120 -28.67 19.66 4.92
N LEU A 121 -29.05 18.96 6.00
CA LEU A 121 -30.40 19.02 6.56
C LEU A 121 -30.70 20.38 7.20
N LEU A 122 -29.85 20.87 8.10
CA LEU A 122 -30.09 22.12 8.83
C LEU A 122 -30.11 23.33 7.88
N PHE A 123 -29.13 23.41 6.97
CA PHE A 123 -29.06 24.50 6.01
C PHE A 123 -30.17 24.39 4.96
N GLY A 124 -30.54 23.17 4.56
CA GLY A 124 -31.68 22.95 3.66
C GLY A 124 -33.01 23.42 4.26
N ILE A 125 -33.28 23.09 5.53
CA ILE A 125 -34.44 23.60 6.27
C ILE A 125 -34.39 25.13 6.35
N PHE A 126 -33.23 25.71 6.65
CA PHE A 126 -33.06 27.17 6.67
C PHE A 126 -33.41 27.83 5.33
N LEU A 127 -32.95 27.27 4.20
CA LEU A 127 -33.27 27.76 2.86
C LEU A 127 -34.78 27.63 2.55
N LEU A 128 -35.41 26.51 2.94
CA LEU A 128 -36.86 26.30 2.78
C LEU A 128 -37.68 27.29 3.62
N CYS A 129 -37.31 27.52 4.87
CA CYS A 129 -37.98 28.51 5.73
C CYS A 129 -37.85 29.93 5.15
N MET A 130 -36.68 30.29 4.63
CA MET A 130 -36.48 31.58 3.95
C MET A 130 -37.37 31.71 2.70
N CYS A 131 -37.63 30.63 1.96
CA CYS A 131 -38.50 30.61 0.78
C CYS A 131 -40.00 30.65 1.14
N CYS A 132 -40.46 29.80 2.07
CA CYS A 132 -41.88 29.64 2.42
C CYS A 132 -42.41 30.73 3.37
N CYS A 133 -41.56 31.31 4.23
CA CYS A 133 -41.96 32.39 5.14
C CYS A 133 -41.76 33.80 4.53
N CYS A 134 -41.71 33.92 3.20
CA CYS A 134 -41.57 35.18 2.44
C CYS A 134 -42.76 36.17 2.56
N SER A 135 -43.55 36.09 3.63
CA SER A 135 -44.61 37.05 3.94
C SER A 135 -44.28 37.77 5.25
N ARG A 136 -43.78 39.02 5.12
CA ARG A 136 -43.52 40.03 6.18
C ARG A 136 -42.09 40.10 6.73
N GLY A 137 -41.15 40.55 5.90
CA GLY A 137 -39.88 41.09 6.38
C GLY A 137 -40.09 42.46 7.05
N LYS A 138 -39.83 42.57 8.36
CA LYS A 138 -39.60 43.87 9.00
C LYS A 138 -38.37 44.51 8.37
N LYS A 139 -38.48 45.78 7.98
CA LYS A 139 -37.44 46.53 7.28
C LYS A 139 -36.32 46.88 8.28
N TYR A 140 -35.11 46.39 8.03
CA TYR A 140 -33.93 46.61 8.88
C TYR A 140 -33.07 47.78 8.37
N GLY A 141 -32.42 48.50 9.29
CA GLY A 141 -31.49 49.58 8.97
C GLY A 141 -30.12 49.07 8.50
N TYR A 142 -29.51 49.79 7.56
CA TYR A 142 -28.15 49.56 7.07
C TYR A 142 -27.10 49.92 8.14
N SER A 143 -26.11 49.07 8.36
CA SER A 143 -24.94 49.37 9.21
C SER A 143 -23.65 49.29 8.41
N ARG A 144 -22.90 50.40 8.37
CA ARG A 144 -21.64 50.53 7.63
C ARG A 144 -20.53 49.64 8.20
N CYS A 145 -20.44 49.52 9.53
CA CYS A 145 -19.46 48.65 10.19
C CYS A 145 -19.67 47.18 9.84
N CYS A 146 -20.91 46.68 9.95
CA CYS A 146 -21.28 45.30 9.61
C CYS A 146 -20.93 44.96 8.15
N PHE A 147 -21.20 45.88 7.22
CA PHE A 147 -20.89 45.71 5.82
C PHE A 147 -19.37 45.54 5.55
N PHE A 148 -18.52 46.36 6.18
CA PHE A 148 -17.07 46.23 6.04
C PHE A 148 -16.53 44.95 6.69
N THR A 149 -17.03 44.58 7.87
CA THR A 149 -16.62 43.34 8.55
C THR A 149 -16.95 42.10 7.71
N LEU A 150 -18.15 42.04 7.11
CA LEU A 150 -18.54 40.95 6.21
C LEU A 150 -17.66 40.89 4.96
N LEU A 151 -17.24 42.04 4.43
CA LEU A 151 -16.34 42.07 3.27
C LEU A 151 -14.95 41.53 3.61
N ILE A 152 -14.38 41.92 4.75
CA ILE A 152 -13.07 41.40 5.23
C ILE A 152 -13.15 39.88 5.42
N LEU A 153 -14.21 39.41 6.07
CA LEU A 153 -14.42 37.98 6.33
C LEU A 153 -14.63 37.19 5.05
N LEU A 154 -15.37 37.75 4.08
CA LEU A 154 -15.54 37.19 2.75
C LEU A 154 -14.19 37.01 2.05
N THR A 155 -13.35 38.04 2.02
CA THR A 155 -12.01 37.97 1.42
C THR A 155 -11.16 36.90 2.10
N PHE A 156 -11.17 36.85 3.45
CA PHE A 156 -10.42 35.87 4.21
C PHE A 156 -10.82 34.43 3.87
N PHE A 157 -12.12 34.10 3.87
CA PHE A 157 -12.57 32.74 3.57
C PHE A 157 -12.39 32.38 2.09
N SER A 158 -12.53 33.33 1.16
CA SER A 158 -12.17 33.09 -0.24
C SER A 158 -10.68 32.72 -0.39
N LEU A 159 -9.78 33.43 0.31
CA LEU A 159 -8.35 33.07 0.33
C LEU A 159 -8.11 31.71 0.99
N ALA A 160 -8.83 31.39 2.07
CA ALA A 160 -8.75 30.10 2.73
C ALA A 160 -9.15 28.94 1.80
N VAL A 161 -10.17 29.11 0.94
CA VAL A 161 -10.52 28.13 -0.10
C VAL A 161 -9.40 28.00 -1.13
N VAL A 162 -8.79 29.10 -1.59
CA VAL A 162 -7.65 29.05 -2.53
C VAL A 162 -6.48 28.27 -1.93
N CYS A 163 -6.11 28.54 -0.67
CA CYS A 163 -5.06 27.80 0.03
C CYS A 163 -5.41 26.32 0.19
N GLY A 164 -6.65 26.01 0.61
CA GLY A 164 -7.14 24.65 0.78
C GLY A 164 -7.12 23.85 -0.53
N SER A 165 -7.59 24.42 -1.63
CA SER A 165 -7.50 23.83 -2.96
C SER A 165 -6.06 23.58 -3.40
N GLY A 166 -5.13 24.49 -3.07
CA GLY A 166 -3.70 24.29 -3.31
C GLY A 166 -3.11 23.10 -2.54
N ILE A 167 -3.52 22.92 -1.27
CA ILE A 167 -3.14 21.75 -0.47
C ILE A 167 -3.69 20.46 -1.10
N ILE A 168 -4.97 20.43 -1.47
CA ILE A 168 -5.60 19.27 -2.12
C ILE A 168 -4.86 18.90 -3.41
N TYR A 169 -4.59 19.87 -4.29
CA TYR A 169 -3.90 19.63 -5.56
C TYR A 169 -2.50 19.03 -5.34
N LYS A 170 -1.72 19.62 -4.42
CA LYS A 170 -0.38 19.12 -4.10
C LYS A 170 -0.41 17.74 -3.43
N ALA A 171 -1.33 17.54 -2.49
CA ALA A 171 -1.51 16.27 -1.81
C ALA A 171 -1.91 15.16 -2.78
N GLN A 172 -2.79 15.46 -3.73
CA GLN A 172 -3.24 14.52 -4.74
C GLN A 172 -2.11 14.03 -5.64
N GLN A 173 -1.32 14.95 -6.18
CA GLN A 173 -0.18 14.57 -7.01
C GLN A 173 0.80 13.70 -6.23
N LYS A 174 1.15 14.11 -5.01
CA LYS A 174 2.13 13.38 -4.19
C LYS A 174 1.61 12.04 -3.67
N PHE A 175 0.31 11.91 -3.44
CA PHE A 175 -0.31 10.65 -3.06
C PHE A 175 -0.31 9.65 -4.23
N GLU A 176 -0.63 10.10 -5.45
CA GLU A 176 -0.52 9.28 -6.67
C GLU A 176 0.92 8.81 -6.87
N ASP A 177 1.89 9.72 -6.85
CA ASP A 177 3.33 9.40 -6.97
C ASP A 177 3.71 8.33 -5.92
N SER A 178 3.32 8.52 -4.66
CA SER A 178 3.63 7.59 -3.57
C SER A 178 3.01 6.21 -3.75
N ILE A 179 1.78 6.10 -4.27
CA ILE A 179 1.15 4.80 -4.55
C ILE A 179 1.86 4.10 -5.72
N VAL A 180 2.16 4.84 -6.79
CA VAL A 180 2.84 4.30 -7.97
C VAL A 180 4.24 3.82 -7.60
N ASP A 181 4.99 4.59 -6.82
CA ASP A 181 6.32 4.22 -6.35
C ASP A 181 6.27 2.98 -5.45
N THR A 182 5.36 2.95 -4.47
CA THR A 182 5.20 1.81 -3.54
C THR A 182 4.81 0.54 -4.30
N SER A 183 3.85 0.65 -5.20
CA SER A 183 3.40 -0.51 -5.98
C SER A 183 4.45 -0.97 -6.97
N SER A 184 5.18 -0.06 -7.63
CA SER A 184 6.29 -0.42 -8.52
C SER A 184 7.39 -1.19 -7.79
N TYR A 185 7.69 -0.80 -6.55
CA TYR A 185 8.63 -1.49 -5.70
C TYR A 185 8.15 -2.90 -5.37
N LEU A 186 6.92 -3.05 -4.88
CA LEU A 186 6.34 -4.36 -4.54
C LEU A 186 6.22 -5.28 -5.75
N LEU A 187 5.83 -4.75 -6.90
CA LEU A 187 5.77 -5.51 -8.16
C LEU A 187 7.15 -5.94 -8.63
N LYS A 188 8.19 -5.10 -8.45
CA LYS A 188 9.56 -5.48 -8.79
C LYS A 188 10.06 -6.62 -7.91
N GLU A 189 9.94 -6.50 -6.59
CA GLU A 189 10.36 -7.53 -5.64
C GLU A 189 9.58 -8.84 -5.84
N GLY A 190 8.26 -8.75 -6.02
CA GLY A 190 7.44 -9.92 -6.37
C GLY A 190 7.86 -10.58 -7.69
N GLY A 191 8.30 -9.79 -8.67
CA GLY A 191 8.77 -10.27 -9.97
C GLY A 191 10.12 -10.99 -9.86
N GLU A 192 11.05 -10.43 -9.08
CA GLU A 192 12.34 -11.08 -8.78
C GLU A 192 12.12 -12.42 -8.06
N LEU A 193 11.21 -12.48 -7.08
CA LEU A 193 10.80 -13.74 -6.43
C LEU A 193 10.27 -14.78 -7.45
N VAL A 194 9.41 -14.36 -8.39
CA VAL A 194 8.89 -15.25 -9.45
C VAL A 194 10.00 -15.80 -10.34
N VAL A 195 10.99 -14.98 -10.69
CA VAL A 195 12.13 -15.41 -11.52
C VAL A 195 12.95 -16.48 -10.79
N HIS A 196 13.38 -16.21 -9.55
CA HIS A 196 14.15 -17.18 -8.76
C HIS A 196 13.40 -18.50 -8.54
N LEU A 197 12.11 -18.43 -8.19
CA LEU A 197 11.31 -19.64 -7.99
C LEU A 197 11.15 -20.43 -9.30
N SER A 198 10.93 -19.73 -10.42
CA SER A 198 10.78 -20.36 -11.75
C SER A 198 12.06 -21.01 -12.22
N ASP A 199 13.20 -20.35 -12.06
CA ASP A 199 14.48 -20.84 -12.56
C ASP A 199 14.98 -22.04 -11.75
N MET A 200 14.78 -22.03 -10.43
CA MET A 200 15.02 -23.21 -9.60
C MET A 200 14.11 -24.39 -10.02
N GLY A 201 12.81 -24.14 -10.26
CA GLY A 201 11.89 -25.17 -10.75
C GLY A 201 12.30 -25.77 -12.10
N LYS A 202 12.71 -24.93 -13.06
CA LYS A 202 13.22 -25.40 -14.37
C LYS A 202 14.53 -26.19 -14.22
N THR A 203 15.42 -25.75 -13.34
CA THR A 203 16.71 -26.41 -13.12
C THR A 203 16.53 -27.79 -12.49
N LEU A 204 15.60 -27.91 -11.53
CA LEU A 204 15.19 -29.20 -10.95
C LEU A 204 14.59 -30.14 -12.01
N ALA A 205 13.75 -29.63 -12.91
CA ALA A 205 13.21 -30.43 -14.02
C ALA A 205 14.31 -30.90 -14.99
N ALA A 206 15.27 -30.03 -15.33
CA ALA A 206 16.41 -30.40 -16.17
C ALA A 206 17.30 -31.46 -15.49
N ALA A 207 17.44 -31.43 -14.16
CA ALA A 207 18.17 -32.46 -13.41
C ALA A 207 17.54 -33.85 -13.56
N LYS A 208 16.21 -33.93 -13.55
CA LYS A 208 15.47 -35.17 -13.77
C LYS A 208 15.72 -35.73 -15.17
N ASP A 209 15.67 -34.89 -16.21
CA ASP A 209 15.92 -35.33 -17.59
C ASP A 209 17.35 -35.88 -17.77
N LEU A 210 18.34 -35.27 -17.11
CA LEU A 210 19.71 -35.79 -17.09
C LEU A 210 19.81 -37.14 -16.36
N GLY A 211 19.08 -37.30 -15.26
CA GLY A 211 18.98 -38.54 -14.49
C GLY A 211 18.32 -39.71 -15.23
N ALA A 212 17.65 -39.45 -16.36
CA ALA A 212 17.09 -40.47 -17.23
C ALA A 212 18.11 -41.03 -18.25
N SER A 213 19.29 -40.43 -18.36
CA SER A 213 20.33 -40.86 -19.30
C SER A 213 21.00 -42.18 -18.85
N PRO A 214 21.38 -43.09 -19.77
CA PRO A 214 21.94 -44.41 -19.43
C PRO A 214 23.21 -44.36 -18.57
N GLU A 215 24.01 -43.29 -18.74
CA GLU A 215 25.31 -43.09 -18.11
C GLU A 215 25.22 -42.37 -16.74
N LEU A 216 24.09 -41.71 -16.44
CA LEU A 216 23.92 -40.76 -15.33
C LEU A 216 22.67 -41.04 -14.47
N LYS A 217 22.30 -42.32 -14.35
CA LYS A 217 21.00 -42.73 -13.79
C LYS A 217 20.83 -42.31 -12.32
N ILE A 218 19.89 -41.40 -12.05
CA ILE A 218 19.51 -40.97 -10.70
C ILE A 218 18.48 -41.97 -10.13
N PRO A 219 18.49 -42.32 -8.82
CA PRO A 219 17.50 -43.22 -8.22
C PRO A 219 16.05 -42.73 -8.34
N GLU A 220 15.10 -43.65 -8.54
CA GLU A 220 13.67 -43.37 -8.78
C GLU A 220 12.98 -42.64 -7.61
N GLU A 221 13.44 -42.88 -6.38
CA GLU A 221 12.96 -42.17 -5.18
C GLU A 221 13.29 -40.67 -5.19
N GLN A 222 14.45 -40.29 -5.75
CA GLN A 222 14.85 -38.89 -5.88
C GLN A 222 14.04 -38.16 -6.95
N THR A 223 13.65 -38.86 -8.03
CA THR A 223 12.81 -38.26 -9.08
C THR A 223 11.40 -37.92 -8.61
N ALA A 224 10.80 -38.70 -7.69
CA ALA A 224 9.49 -38.40 -7.12
C ALA A 224 9.51 -37.17 -6.20
N GLN A 225 10.57 -36.99 -5.40
CA GLN A 225 10.76 -35.81 -4.54
C GLN A 225 10.96 -34.54 -5.37
N ILE A 226 11.69 -34.63 -6.49
CA ILE A 226 11.85 -33.52 -7.44
C ILE A 226 10.49 -33.08 -8.01
N ASP A 227 9.63 -34.03 -8.41
CA ASP A 227 8.31 -33.71 -8.98
C ASP A 227 7.40 -33.02 -7.96
N GLN A 228 7.40 -33.47 -6.70
CA GLN A 228 6.64 -32.84 -5.62
C GLN A 228 7.08 -31.39 -5.38
N VAL A 229 8.39 -31.16 -5.25
CA VAL A 229 8.95 -29.83 -5.02
C VAL A 229 8.70 -28.91 -6.22
N ALA A 230 8.89 -29.39 -7.46
CA ALA A 230 8.64 -28.61 -8.67
C ALA A 230 7.16 -28.20 -8.81
N ALA A 231 6.23 -29.08 -8.43
CA ALA A 231 4.80 -28.78 -8.42
C ALA A 231 4.44 -27.70 -7.39
N GLN A 232 4.97 -27.79 -6.16
CA GLN A 232 4.79 -26.75 -5.14
C GLN A 232 5.36 -25.40 -5.60
N MET A 233 6.55 -25.40 -6.20
CA MET A 233 7.19 -24.21 -6.74
C MET A 233 6.34 -23.53 -7.82
N THR A 234 5.75 -24.32 -8.71
CA THR A 234 4.88 -23.83 -9.78
C THR A 234 3.61 -23.18 -9.19
N ASN A 235 3.01 -23.77 -8.16
CA ASN A 235 1.83 -23.19 -7.49
C ASN A 235 2.15 -21.84 -6.84
N VAL A 236 3.25 -21.75 -6.10
CA VAL A 236 3.68 -20.48 -5.47
C VAL A 236 4.00 -19.44 -6.54
N THR A 237 4.72 -19.84 -7.59
CA THR A 237 5.06 -18.97 -8.72
C THR A 237 3.81 -18.43 -9.39
N GLN A 238 2.80 -19.26 -9.66
CA GLN A 238 1.54 -18.82 -10.28
C GLN A 238 0.75 -17.86 -9.38
N LEU A 239 0.72 -18.11 -8.07
CA LEU A 239 0.05 -17.21 -7.12
C LEU A 239 0.71 -15.84 -7.10
N VAL A 240 2.04 -15.79 -6.94
CA VAL A 240 2.80 -14.53 -6.93
C VAL A 240 2.74 -13.83 -8.28
N HIS A 241 2.86 -14.59 -9.38
CA HIS A 241 2.74 -14.06 -10.73
C HIS A 241 1.36 -13.46 -10.97
N THR A 242 0.27 -14.08 -10.51
CA THR A 242 -1.08 -13.52 -10.68
C THR A 242 -1.22 -12.14 -10.00
N ILE A 243 -0.58 -11.98 -8.84
CA ILE A 243 -0.55 -10.70 -8.11
C ILE A 243 0.37 -9.69 -8.81
N THR A 244 1.49 -10.17 -9.36
CA THR A 244 2.60 -9.35 -9.86
C THR A 244 2.56 -9.08 -11.37
N ASN A 245 1.67 -9.75 -12.11
CA ASN A 245 1.50 -9.55 -13.56
C ASN A 245 0.90 -8.18 -13.92
N ARG A 246 0.60 -7.35 -12.91
CA ARG A 246 0.22 -5.95 -13.12
C ARG A 246 1.47 -5.09 -13.21
N SER A 247 1.45 -4.11 -14.08
CA SER A 247 2.48 -3.08 -14.11
C SER A 247 2.13 -1.90 -13.21
N SER A 248 3.13 -1.12 -12.82
CA SER A 248 2.90 0.18 -12.17
C SER A 248 2.08 1.13 -13.05
N ASN A 249 2.15 0.97 -14.37
CA ASN A 249 1.35 1.72 -15.33
C ASN A 249 -0.14 1.34 -15.28
N ASP A 250 -0.47 0.08 -15.05
CA ASP A 250 -1.86 -0.37 -14.89
C ASP A 250 -2.49 0.20 -13.61
N ILE A 251 -1.68 0.26 -12.54
CA ILE A 251 -2.09 0.87 -11.27
C ILE A 251 -2.31 2.36 -11.45
N ARG A 252 -1.38 3.05 -12.10
CA ARG A 252 -1.54 4.47 -12.45
C ARG A 252 -2.80 4.71 -13.28
N THR A 253 -3.05 3.86 -14.27
CA THR A 253 -4.24 3.94 -15.13
C THR A 253 -5.52 3.76 -14.31
N SER A 254 -5.51 2.87 -13.31
CA SER A 254 -6.63 2.64 -12.39
C SER A 254 -6.92 3.84 -11.47
N LEU A 255 -5.92 4.69 -11.20
CA LEU A 255 -6.08 5.91 -10.41
C LEU A 255 -6.60 7.11 -11.21
N ILE A 256 -6.55 7.08 -12.54
CA ILE A 256 -7.01 8.16 -13.42
C ILE A 256 -8.47 8.61 -13.13
N PRO A 257 -9.48 7.72 -13.04
CA PRO A 257 -10.86 8.17 -12.80
C PRO A 257 -11.01 8.87 -11.45
N VAL A 258 -10.34 8.36 -10.40
CA VAL A 258 -10.31 8.97 -9.07
C VAL A 258 -9.64 10.34 -9.14
N LYS A 259 -8.49 10.43 -9.82
CA LYS A 259 -7.76 11.67 -10.03
C LYS A 259 -8.61 12.73 -10.73
N PHE A 260 -9.27 12.34 -11.80
CA PHE A 260 -10.15 13.23 -12.58
C PHE A 260 -11.31 13.75 -11.72
N LEU A 261 -11.97 12.87 -10.96
CA LEU A 261 -13.05 13.27 -10.05
C LEU A 261 -12.60 14.32 -9.04
N LEU A 262 -11.41 14.15 -8.44
CA LEU A 262 -10.87 15.09 -7.45
C LEU A 262 -10.45 16.42 -8.05
N ILE A 263 -9.85 16.39 -9.25
CA ILE A 263 -9.51 17.62 -9.98
C ILE A 263 -10.79 18.39 -10.31
N CYS A 264 -11.83 17.72 -10.79
CA CYS A 264 -13.14 18.33 -11.01
C CYS A 264 -13.68 18.93 -9.71
N LEU A 265 -13.71 18.17 -8.61
CA LEU A 265 -14.22 18.65 -7.32
C LEU A 265 -13.46 19.90 -6.83
N THR A 266 -12.12 19.87 -6.90
CA THR A 266 -11.25 20.99 -6.49
C THR A 266 -11.42 22.22 -7.37
N THR A 267 -11.56 22.02 -8.69
CA THR A 267 -11.78 23.11 -9.65
C THR A 267 -13.15 23.76 -9.42
N VAL A 268 -14.18 22.95 -9.17
CA VAL A 268 -15.53 23.43 -8.85
C VAL A 268 -15.55 24.22 -7.54
N LEU A 269 -14.84 23.76 -6.50
CA LEU A 269 -14.67 24.50 -5.24
C LEU A 269 -13.99 25.86 -5.43
N LEU A 270 -12.89 25.88 -6.19
CA LEU A 270 -12.13 27.10 -6.47
C LEU A 270 -12.98 28.09 -7.30
N GLY A 271 -13.60 27.60 -8.37
CA GLY A 271 -14.50 28.39 -9.22
C GLY A 271 -15.64 28.99 -8.40
N MET A 272 -16.26 28.19 -7.52
CA MET A 272 -17.31 28.66 -6.62
C MET A 272 -16.85 29.81 -5.71
N ALA A 273 -15.66 29.72 -5.10
CA ALA A 273 -15.13 30.79 -4.27
C ALA A 273 -14.90 32.09 -5.07
N VAL A 274 -14.36 31.99 -6.28
CA VAL A 274 -14.10 33.13 -7.16
C VAL A 274 -15.40 33.75 -7.67
N PHE A 275 -16.31 32.95 -8.22
CA PHE A 275 -17.60 33.45 -8.72
C PHE A 275 -18.44 34.03 -7.59
N GLY A 276 -18.45 33.41 -6.42
CA GLY A 276 -19.19 33.92 -5.25
C GLY A 276 -18.65 35.26 -4.77
N PHE A 277 -17.33 35.42 -4.73
CA PHE A 277 -16.68 36.70 -4.41
C PHE A 277 -17.06 37.79 -5.43
N VAL A 278 -16.93 37.50 -6.73
CA VAL A 278 -17.26 38.45 -7.81
C VAL A 278 -18.74 38.81 -7.79
N PHE A 279 -19.64 37.83 -7.69
CA PHE A 279 -21.08 38.08 -7.67
C PHE A 279 -21.52 38.88 -6.44
N CYS A 280 -20.87 38.67 -5.28
CA CYS A 280 -21.08 39.53 -4.11
C CYS A 280 -20.71 40.99 -4.41
N ILE A 281 -19.53 41.25 -4.98
CA ILE A 281 -19.06 42.61 -5.29
C ILE A 281 -19.87 43.26 -6.41
N CYS A 282 -20.27 42.53 -7.45
CA CYS A 282 -21.10 43.03 -8.54
C CYS A 282 -22.57 43.22 -8.13
N GLY A 283 -23.06 42.47 -7.14
CA GLY A 283 -24.45 42.56 -6.67
C GLY A 283 -25.42 41.77 -7.53
N LEU A 284 -24.96 40.65 -8.10
CA LEU A 284 -25.73 39.80 -9.00
C LEU A 284 -26.52 38.76 -8.19
N GLU A 285 -27.67 39.18 -7.66
CA GLU A 285 -28.43 38.40 -6.67
C GLU A 285 -28.96 37.06 -7.18
N CYS A 286 -29.44 37.00 -8.42
CA CYS A 286 -29.96 35.77 -9.01
C CYS A 286 -28.86 34.70 -9.12
N LEU A 287 -27.70 35.10 -9.66
CA LEU A 287 -26.54 34.20 -9.80
C LEU A 287 -25.97 33.79 -8.44
N LEU A 288 -25.95 34.70 -7.46
CA LEU A 288 -25.51 34.38 -6.11
C LEU A 288 -26.43 33.35 -5.44
N ASN A 289 -27.75 33.46 -5.61
CA ASN A 289 -28.71 32.48 -5.07
C ASN A 289 -28.54 31.10 -5.72
N ILE A 290 -28.33 31.03 -7.04
CA ILE A 290 -28.01 29.77 -7.74
C ILE A 290 -26.72 29.16 -7.18
N LEU A 291 -25.70 29.99 -6.96
CA LEU A 291 -24.42 29.54 -6.40
C LEU A 291 -24.55 29.04 -4.96
N VAL A 292 -25.41 29.66 -4.14
CA VAL A 292 -25.72 29.19 -2.78
C VAL A 292 -26.36 27.79 -2.81
N MET A 293 -27.31 27.55 -3.72
CA MET A 293 -27.93 26.23 -3.89
C MET A 293 -26.91 25.17 -4.30
N PHE A 294 -26.05 25.50 -5.26
CA PHE A 294 -24.99 24.61 -5.70
C PHE A 294 -23.94 24.37 -4.60
N GLY A 295 -23.57 25.43 -3.85
CA GLY A 295 -22.68 25.37 -2.70
C GLY A 295 -23.19 24.48 -1.57
N TRP A 296 -24.49 24.53 -1.29
CA TRP A 296 -25.13 23.67 -0.30
C TRP A 296 -24.92 22.17 -0.60
N ILE A 297 -25.10 21.76 -1.86
CA ILE A 297 -24.87 20.37 -2.30
C ILE A 297 -23.37 20.06 -2.33
N LEU A 298 -22.54 20.99 -2.82
CA LEU A 298 -21.10 20.79 -2.92
C LEU A 298 -20.44 20.53 -1.57
N VAL A 299 -20.84 21.25 -0.52
CA VAL A 299 -20.34 21.05 0.85
C VAL A 299 -20.55 19.60 1.29
N LEU A 300 -21.72 19.02 1.03
CA LEU A 300 -21.99 17.60 1.32
C LEU A 300 -20.97 16.69 0.60
N GLY A 301 -20.80 16.88 -0.70
CA GLY A 301 -19.85 16.09 -1.50
C GLY A 301 -18.41 16.17 -0.98
N THR A 302 -17.96 17.34 -0.55
CA THR A 302 -16.61 17.52 0.01
C THR A 302 -16.41 16.88 1.38
N PHE A 303 -17.44 16.84 2.22
CA PHE A 303 -17.40 16.12 3.50
C PHE A 303 -17.33 14.60 3.30
N PHE A 304 -18.03 14.07 2.29
CA PHE A 304 -17.90 12.67 1.89
C PHE A 304 -16.49 12.36 1.39
N ALA A 305 -15.93 13.21 0.52
CA ALA A 305 -14.55 13.07 0.05
C ALA A 305 -13.54 13.10 1.22
N SER A 306 -13.72 14.03 2.17
CA SER A 306 -12.93 14.09 3.40
C SER A 306 -13.01 12.79 4.22
N SER A 307 -14.21 12.27 4.44
CA SER A 307 -14.43 11.00 5.16
C SER A 307 -13.74 9.82 4.47
N PHE A 308 -13.81 9.75 3.14
CA PHE A 308 -13.09 8.73 2.36
C PHE A 308 -11.56 8.83 2.55
N TYR A 309 -10.98 10.02 2.51
CA TYR A 309 -9.54 10.18 2.71
C TYR A 309 -9.08 9.95 4.14
N LEU A 310 -9.94 10.23 5.13
CA LEU A 310 -9.69 9.84 6.51
C LEU A 310 -9.63 8.31 6.64
N LEU A 311 -10.55 7.61 5.98
CA LEU A 311 -10.56 6.14 5.92
C LEU A 311 -9.27 5.62 5.30
N VAL A 312 -8.88 6.14 4.13
CA VAL A 312 -7.63 5.76 3.44
C VAL A 312 -6.43 6.02 4.34
N SER A 313 -6.33 7.20 4.96
CA SER A 313 -5.20 7.54 5.84
C SER A 313 -5.12 6.62 7.05
N ASN A 314 -6.25 6.30 7.67
CA ASN A 314 -6.31 5.35 8.78
C ASN A 314 -5.90 3.94 8.33
N ALA A 315 -6.45 3.43 7.23
CA ALA A 315 -6.10 2.13 6.69
C ALA A 315 -4.62 2.01 6.35
N THR A 316 -4.05 3.03 5.69
CA THR A 316 -2.61 3.07 5.38
C THR A 316 -1.77 3.07 6.64
N ALA A 317 -2.11 3.88 7.64
CA ALA A 317 -1.36 3.92 8.88
C ALA A 317 -1.48 2.62 9.68
N ASP A 318 -2.65 1.97 9.68
CA ASP A 318 -2.84 0.66 10.32
C ASP A 318 -1.96 -0.40 9.65
N THR A 319 -1.92 -0.43 8.32
CA THR A 319 -1.05 -1.32 7.54
C THR A 319 0.43 -1.03 7.78
N CYS A 320 0.83 0.23 7.84
CA CYS A 320 2.24 0.59 8.08
C CYS A 320 2.71 0.19 9.49
N VAL A 321 1.86 0.39 10.51
CA VAL A 321 2.15 -0.07 11.87
C VAL A 321 2.16 -1.59 11.95
N SER A 322 1.24 -2.28 11.26
CA SER A 322 1.23 -3.75 11.26
C SER A 322 2.48 -4.35 10.63
N ILE A 323 3.01 -3.72 9.57
CA ILE A 323 4.29 -4.11 8.97
C ILE A 323 5.44 -3.86 9.95
N ASP A 324 5.49 -2.70 10.60
CA ASP A 324 6.55 -2.35 11.56
C ASP A 324 6.58 -3.30 12.77
N GLU A 325 5.41 -3.63 13.33
CA GLU A 325 5.29 -4.60 14.43
C GLU A 325 5.68 -6.01 14.00
N TRP A 326 5.32 -6.43 12.78
CA TRP A 326 5.71 -7.74 12.25
C TRP A 326 7.24 -7.86 12.08
N LEU A 327 7.92 -6.79 11.67
CA LEU A 327 9.38 -6.78 11.52
C LEU A 327 10.12 -7.06 12.85
N GLN A 328 9.50 -6.75 13.99
CA GLN A 328 10.08 -7.02 15.31
C GLN A 328 9.98 -8.50 15.70
N ILE A 329 8.89 -9.19 15.31
CA ILE A 329 8.62 -10.59 15.65
C ILE A 329 8.04 -11.33 14.41
N PRO A 330 8.87 -11.66 13.43
CA PRO A 330 8.43 -12.23 12.14
C PRO A 330 7.99 -13.70 12.23
N THR A 331 8.31 -14.40 13.32
CA THR A 331 8.06 -15.84 13.50
C THR A 331 6.70 -16.14 14.15
N ALA A 332 5.92 -15.13 14.53
CA ALA A 332 4.60 -15.32 15.11
C ALA A 332 3.54 -15.41 14.00
N ASN A 333 2.57 -16.34 14.14
CA ASN A 333 1.46 -16.36 13.18
C ASN A 333 0.68 -15.05 13.29
N THR A 334 0.46 -14.35 12.20
CA THR A 334 -0.24 -13.05 12.21
C THR A 334 -1.24 -12.97 11.07
N ALA A 335 -2.10 -11.95 11.09
CA ALA A 335 -2.96 -11.64 9.96
C ALA A 335 -2.17 -11.31 8.68
N LEU A 336 -0.94 -10.78 8.78
CA LEU A 336 -0.11 -10.45 7.63
C LEU A 336 0.31 -11.68 6.82
N GLU A 337 0.53 -12.81 7.50
CA GLU A 337 0.87 -14.07 6.84
C GLU A 337 -0.27 -14.67 5.99
N SER A 338 -1.52 -14.21 6.17
CA SER A 338 -2.62 -14.64 5.30
C SER A 338 -2.58 -13.97 3.92
N ILE A 339 -1.78 -12.92 3.78
CA ILE A 339 -1.65 -12.11 2.56
C ILE A 339 -0.32 -12.41 1.87
N ILE A 340 0.72 -12.70 2.65
CA ILE A 340 2.03 -13.08 2.13
C ILE A 340 1.96 -14.57 1.71
N PRO A 341 2.37 -14.92 0.48
CA PRO A 341 2.47 -16.30 0.05
C PRO A 341 3.25 -17.13 1.07
N LYS A 342 2.60 -18.11 1.70
CA LYS A 342 3.24 -18.99 2.68
C LYS A 342 4.09 -20.01 1.95
N VAL A 343 5.40 -19.80 1.94
CA VAL A 343 6.33 -20.93 1.88
C VAL A 343 6.66 -21.22 3.34
N ASP A 344 6.08 -22.28 3.89
CA ASP A 344 6.39 -22.67 5.26
C ASP A 344 7.83 -23.16 5.35
N THR A 345 8.42 -23.03 6.52
CA THR A 345 9.84 -23.34 6.75
C THR A 345 10.16 -24.80 6.44
N ALA A 346 9.21 -25.73 6.62
CA ALA A 346 9.42 -27.14 6.31
C ALA A 346 9.52 -27.35 4.80
N THR A 347 8.60 -26.77 4.01
CA THR A 347 8.67 -26.81 2.55
C THR A 347 9.95 -26.16 2.01
N ALA A 348 10.35 -24.99 2.52
CA ALA A 348 11.60 -24.35 2.09
C ALA A 348 12.85 -25.20 2.43
N GLN A 349 12.86 -25.84 3.60
CA GLN A 349 13.93 -26.75 4.00
C GLN A 349 13.97 -28.02 3.14
N GLU A 350 12.81 -28.58 2.80
CA GLU A 350 12.69 -29.72 1.89
C GLU A 350 13.25 -29.35 0.51
N MET A 351 12.88 -28.19 -0.01
CA MET A 351 13.42 -27.65 -1.28
C MET A 351 14.94 -27.56 -1.28
N ILE A 352 15.53 -26.97 -0.23
CA ILE A 352 16.98 -26.86 -0.07
C ILE A 352 17.64 -28.24 -0.03
N ASN A 353 17.07 -29.17 0.75
CA ASN A 353 17.61 -30.52 0.91
C ASN A 353 17.57 -31.31 -0.40
N VAL A 354 16.47 -31.22 -1.16
CA VAL A 354 16.35 -31.86 -2.48
C VAL A 354 17.40 -31.28 -3.45
N SER A 355 17.58 -29.96 -3.48
CA SER A 355 18.62 -29.34 -4.32
C SER A 355 20.04 -29.78 -3.95
N LYS A 356 20.36 -29.85 -2.66
CA LYS A 356 21.65 -30.36 -2.18
C LYS A 356 21.85 -31.83 -2.53
N ASN A 357 20.83 -32.66 -2.36
CA ASN A 357 20.86 -34.07 -2.69
C ASN A 357 21.08 -34.32 -4.19
N VAL A 358 20.35 -33.61 -5.06
CA VAL A 358 20.53 -33.69 -6.52
C VAL A 358 21.94 -33.28 -6.92
N THR A 359 22.48 -32.22 -6.32
CA THR A 359 23.84 -31.76 -6.56
C THR A 359 24.87 -32.81 -6.13
N PHE A 360 24.76 -33.31 -4.91
CA PHE A 360 25.64 -34.34 -4.36
C PHE A 360 25.63 -35.61 -5.21
N SER A 361 24.43 -36.09 -5.57
CA SER A 361 24.23 -37.32 -6.33
C SER A 361 24.79 -37.20 -7.74
N SER A 362 24.53 -36.08 -8.42
CA SER A 362 25.04 -35.82 -9.78
C SER A 362 26.58 -35.82 -9.82
N ILE A 363 27.22 -35.12 -8.87
CA ILE A 363 28.69 -35.07 -8.77
C ILE A 363 29.25 -36.46 -8.44
N SER A 364 28.59 -37.22 -7.58
CA SER A 364 29.02 -38.57 -7.19
C SER A 364 28.97 -39.54 -8.37
N VAL A 365 27.96 -39.44 -9.24
CA VAL A 365 27.86 -40.26 -10.45
C VAL A 365 28.96 -39.89 -11.45
N ILE A 366 29.20 -38.60 -11.69
CA ILE A 366 30.31 -38.14 -12.54
C ILE A 366 31.65 -38.68 -12.03
N ASN A 367 31.92 -38.50 -10.73
CA ASN A 367 33.17 -38.96 -10.13
C ASN A 367 33.32 -40.47 -10.18
N SER A 368 32.22 -41.22 -9.98
CA SER A 368 32.22 -42.68 -10.12
C SER A 368 32.55 -43.11 -11.54
N PHE A 369 32.02 -42.42 -12.56
CA PHE A 369 32.35 -42.68 -13.95
C PHE A 369 33.82 -42.33 -14.26
N ILE A 370 34.31 -41.18 -13.78
CA ILE A 370 35.71 -40.77 -13.96
C ILE A 370 36.65 -41.83 -13.36
N VAL A 371 36.40 -42.25 -12.12
CA VAL A 371 37.27 -43.17 -11.40
C VAL A 371 37.20 -44.58 -11.94
N ASN A 372 36.00 -45.10 -12.26
CA ASN A 372 35.81 -46.51 -12.60
C ASN A 372 35.77 -46.82 -14.10
N VAL A 373 35.54 -45.80 -14.95
CA VAL A 373 35.46 -45.97 -16.41
C VAL A 373 36.56 -45.20 -17.10
N SER A 374 36.64 -43.87 -16.94
CA SER A 374 37.62 -43.06 -17.70
C SER A 374 39.07 -43.30 -17.28
N ASN A 375 39.34 -43.40 -15.98
CA ASN A 375 40.68 -43.54 -15.42
C ASN A 375 41.12 -45.00 -15.21
N VAL A 376 40.23 -45.98 -15.44
CA VAL A 376 40.57 -47.40 -15.46
C VAL A 376 40.84 -47.82 -16.89
N ASP A 377 41.94 -48.52 -17.13
CA ASP A 377 42.24 -49.10 -18.44
C ASP A 377 41.41 -50.38 -18.63
N VAL A 378 40.18 -50.21 -19.13
CA VAL A 378 39.18 -51.29 -19.27
C VAL A 378 39.61 -52.26 -20.38
N PRO A 379 39.45 -53.59 -20.23
CA PRO A 379 39.83 -54.53 -21.28
C PRO A 379 38.88 -54.50 -22.50
N PRO A 380 39.39 -54.83 -23.71
CA PRO A 380 38.62 -54.79 -24.96
C PRO A 380 37.32 -55.60 -24.98
N GLN A 381 37.25 -56.64 -24.16
CA GLN A 381 36.12 -57.57 -24.06
C GLN A 381 34.86 -56.94 -23.48
N ALA A 382 34.98 -55.80 -22.78
CA ALA A 382 33.85 -55.10 -22.18
C ALA A 382 32.97 -54.36 -23.22
N GLY A 383 33.53 -54.05 -24.40
CA GLY A 383 32.84 -53.32 -25.47
C GLY A 383 32.44 -51.88 -25.11
N PRO A 384 31.99 -51.06 -26.08
CA PRO A 384 31.48 -49.71 -25.82
C PRO A 384 30.20 -49.74 -24.96
N PRO A 385 29.94 -48.74 -24.09
CA PRO A 385 30.75 -47.54 -23.85
C PRO A 385 31.87 -47.74 -22.82
N LEU A 386 31.98 -48.92 -22.20
CA LEU A 386 32.95 -49.21 -21.14
C LEU A 386 34.39 -49.31 -21.66
N TYR A 387 34.56 -49.75 -22.91
CA TYR A 387 35.84 -49.86 -23.59
C TYR A 387 35.96 -48.86 -24.74
N TYR A 388 36.89 -47.92 -24.61
CA TYR A 388 37.40 -47.04 -25.67
C TYR A 388 38.90 -46.80 -25.42
N ASN A 389 39.65 -46.32 -26.41
CA ASN A 389 41.10 -46.13 -26.27
C ASN A 389 41.43 -45.00 -25.26
N GLN A 390 41.76 -45.37 -24.02
CA GLN A 390 42.00 -44.47 -22.88
C GLN A 390 43.45 -43.95 -22.80
N SER A 391 44.08 -43.68 -23.94
CA SER A 391 45.45 -43.14 -23.99
C SER A 391 45.46 -41.68 -23.52
N GLY A 392 46.16 -41.31 -22.45
CA GLY A 392 46.27 -39.91 -22.01
C GLY A 392 46.33 -39.72 -20.49
N PRO A 393 46.51 -38.47 -20.00
CA PRO A 393 46.55 -38.16 -18.57
C PRO A 393 45.21 -38.44 -17.89
N GLN A 394 45.25 -38.82 -16.61
CA GLN A 394 44.05 -39.11 -15.82
C GLN A 394 43.17 -37.86 -15.68
N VAL A 395 41.86 -38.05 -15.86
CA VAL A 395 40.87 -36.99 -15.71
C VAL A 395 40.74 -36.65 -14.23
N PRO A 396 40.90 -35.39 -13.82
CA PRO A 396 40.71 -34.99 -12.42
C PRO A 396 39.24 -35.09 -12.02
N ILE A 397 39.00 -35.50 -10.78
CA ILE A 397 37.66 -35.62 -10.20
C ILE A 397 37.09 -34.25 -9.82
N LEU A 398 35.77 -34.16 -9.88
CA LEU A 398 35.01 -32.97 -9.49
C LEU A 398 34.88 -32.88 -7.96
N CYS A 399 35.04 -31.68 -7.42
CA CYS A 399 34.77 -31.42 -6.02
C CYS A 399 33.29 -31.58 -5.72
N ASN A 400 32.97 -32.38 -4.70
CA ASN A 400 31.63 -32.42 -4.14
C ASN A 400 31.51 -31.35 -3.04
N LEU A 401 30.58 -30.41 -3.25
CA LEU A 401 30.32 -29.31 -2.32
C LEU A 401 29.69 -29.77 -1.00
N TYR A 402 29.19 -31.01 -0.95
CA TYR A 402 28.47 -31.55 0.19
C TYR A 402 29.05 -32.89 0.64
N ASN A 403 28.92 -33.17 1.93
CA ASN A 403 29.13 -34.50 2.50
C ASN A 403 27.88 -35.39 2.28
N ASN A 404 27.98 -36.69 2.61
CA ASN A 404 26.85 -37.63 2.50
C ASN A 404 25.62 -37.24 3.35
N ASP A 405 25.81 -36.39 4.38
CA ASP A 405 24.77 -35.84 5.24
C ASP A 405 24.28 -34.44 4.78
N PHE A 406 24.69 -34.00 3.58
CA PHE A 406 24.39 -32.69 2.98
C PHE A 406 24.94 -31.46 3.73
N THR A 407 25.87 -31.68 4.67
CA THR A 407 26.66 -30.60 5.25
C THR A 407 27.70 -30.10 4.25
N ASP A 408 28.05 -28.82 4.34
CA ASP A 408 28.97 -28.20 3.40
C ASP A 408 30.39 -28.76 3.57
N ARG A 409 31.07 -29.04 2.45
CA ARG A 409 32.39 -29.67 2.40
C ARG A 409 33.37 -28.76 1.66
N GLN A 410 34.60 -28.64 2.17
CA GLN A 410 35.69 -28.03 1.43
C GLN A 410 36.34 -29.03 0.47
N CYS A 411 36.62 -28.57 -0.76
CA CYS A 411 37.27 -29.37 -1.79
C CYS A 411 38.67 -29.82 -1.34
N ALA A 412 39.00 -31.08 -1.59
CA ALA A 412 40.32 -31.62 -1.32
C ALA A 412 41.33 -31.19 -2.40
N ILE A 413 42.63 -31.28 -2.05
CA ILE A 413 43.72 -30.99 -3.00
C ILE A 413 43.64 -31.98 -4.17
N GLY A 414 43.57 -31.45 -5.39
CA GLY A 414 43.45 -32.24 -6.63
C GLY A 414 42.03 -32.39 -7.16
N GLU A 415 41.01 -31.97 -6.40
CA GLU A 415 39.64 -31.84 -6.89
C GLU A 415 39.45 -30.51 -7.64
N ILE A 416 38.68 -30.52 -8.72
CA ILE A 416 38.36 -29.32 -9.50
C ILE A 416 36.98 -28.77 -9.10
N THR A 417 36.83 -27.45 -9.08
CA THR A 417 35.54 -26.82 -8.79
C THR A 417 34.59 -26.88 -10.00
N LEU A 418 33.28 -26.78 -9.75
CA LEU A 418 32.24 -26.75 -10.78
C LEU A 418 32.53 -25.74 -11.90
N GLU A 419 33.00 -24.55 -11.54
CA GLU A 419 33.29 -23.46 -12.49
C GLU A 419 34.46 -23.78 -13.43
N LYS A 420 35.50 -24.45 -12.93
CA LYS A 420 36.72 -24.72 -13.70
C LYS A 420 36.66 -26.04 -14.46
N ALA A 421 35.73 -26.92 -14.09
CA ALA A 421 35.63 -28.26 -14.63
C ALA A 421 35.44 -28.32 -16.16
N PRO A 422 34.59 -27.49 -16.82
CA PRO A 422 34.43 -27.54 -18.27
C PRO A 422 35.73 -27.24 -19.02
N GLU A 423 36.47 -26.21 -18.58
CA GLU A 423 37.72 -25.81 -19.21
C GLU A 423 38.80 -26.87 -19.02
N VAL A 424 38.92 -27.43 -17.81
CA VAL A 424 39.90 -28.47 -17.49
C VAL A 424 39.59 -29.75 -18.28
N TRP A 425 38.35 -30.24 -18.23
CA TRP A 425 37.96 -31.49 -18.89
C TRP A 425 38.04 -31.44 -20.42
N LYS A 426 37.92 -30.27 -21.03
CA LYS A 426 38.07 -30.11 -22.48
C LYS A 426 39.44 -30.59 -22.99
N GLY A 427 40.49 -30.46 -22.17
CA GLY A 427 41.83 -30.97 -22.47
C GLY A 427 41.96 -32.50 -22.48
N PHE A 428 40.94 -33.22 -22.01
CA PHE A 428 40.93 -34.69 -21.92
C PHE A 428 40.01 -35.34 -22.96
N VAL A 429 39.37 -34.54 -23.83
CA VAL A 429 38.45 -35.03 -24.86
C VAL A 429 39.21 -35.58 -26.06
N CYS A 430 38.88 -36.81 -26.44
CA CYS A 430 39.42 -37.45 -27.64
C CYS A 430 38.56 -37.14 -28.89
N GLN A 431 39.16 -37.28 -30.08
CA GLN A 431 38.39 -37.42 -31.32
C GLN A 431 37.91 -38.87 -31.44
N VAL A 432 36.67 -39.07 -31.92
CA VAL A 432 36.05 -40.39 -32.03
C VAL A 432 35.91 -40.83 -33.49
N SER A 433 36.03 -42.14 -33.74
CA SER A 433 35.69 -42.78 -35.02
C SER A 433 34.17 -42.87 -35.23
N ASP A 434 33.74 -43.29 -36.42
CA ASP A 434 32.32 -43.55 -36.74
C ASP A 434 31.68 -44.61 -35.80
N THR A 435 32.50 -45.43 -35.14
CA THR A 435 32.10 -46.45 -34.17
C THR A 435 32.15 -45.97 -32.71
N GLY A 436 32.46 -44.69 -32.47
CA GLY A 436 32.47 -44.08 -31.13
C GLY A 436 33.74 -44.33 -30.30
N ILE A 437 34.82 -44.82 -30.92
CA ILE A 437 36.08 -45.15 -30.23
C ILE A 437 37.06 -43.98 -30.38
N CYS A 438 37.73 -43.60 -29.29
CA CYS A 438 38.78 -42.58 -29.32
C CYS A 438 39.93 -42.95 -30.30
N THR A 439 40.24 -42.06 -31.24
CA THR A 439 41.34 -42.19 -32.21
C THR A 439 42.57 -41.36 -31.82
N THR A 440 42.39 -40.31 -31.03
CA THR A 440 43.47 -39.49 -30.45
C THR A 440 43.63 -39.76 -28.95
N PRO A 441 44.77 -39.39 -28.35
CA PRO A 441 44.91 -39.41 -26.89
C PRO A 441 43.80 -38.57 -26.21
N GLY A 442 43.09 -39.17 -25.27
CA GLY A 442 42.04 -38.59 -24.44
C GLY A 442 41.36 -39.68 -23.61
N ARG A 443 40.72 -39.28 -22.51
CA ARG A 443 39.98 -40.18 -21.59
C ARG A 443 38.49 -39.81 -21.47
N LEU A 444 38.00 -38.90 -22.30
CA LEU A 444 36.59 -38.55 -22.43
C LEU A 444 36.18 -38.53 -23.89
N THR A 445 35.04 -39.12 -24.23
CA THR A 445 34.42 -38.94 -25.55
C THR A 445 33.67 -37.60 -25.61
N PRO A 446 33.42 -37.05 -26.80
CA PRO A 446 32.62 -35.83 -26.94
C PRO A 446 31.21 -35.97 -26.34
N THR A 447 30.59 -37.16 -26.42
CA THR A 447 29.27 -37.42 -25.86
C THR A 447 29.29 -37.37 -24.33
N THR A 448 30.23 -38.05 -23.69
CA THR A 448 30.36 -38.06 -22.22
C THR A 448 30.76 -36.67 -21.70
N TYR A 449 31.65 -35.95 -22.40
CA TYR A 449 31.98 -34.57 -22.06
C TYR A 449 30.75 -33.64 -22.10
N ASN A 450 29.91 -33.77 -23.13
CA ASN A 450 28.68 -32.98 -23.25
C ASN A 450 27.67 -33.32 -22.14
N GLN A 451 27.56 -34.60 -21.75
CA GLN A 451 26.71 -35.01 -20.64
C GLN A 451 27.22 -34.47 -19.30
N PHE A 452 28.53 -34.56 -19.05
CA PHE A 452 29.17 -34.01 -17.85
C PHE A 452 28.97 -32.51 -17.73
N THR A 453 29.22 -31.76 -18.82
CA THR A 453 29.01 -30.31 -18.83
C THR A 453 27.55 -29.91 -18.70
N SER A 454 26.61 -30.69 -19.24
CA SER A 454 25.17 -30.46 -19.01
C SER A 454 24.78 -30.67 -17.55
N SER A 455 25.32 -31.70 -16.90
CA SER A 455 25.14 -31.94 -15.46
C SER A 455 25.80 -30.87 -14.59
N LEU A 456 26.98 -30.37 -14.98
CA LEU A 456 27.62 -29.23 -14.33
C LEU A 456 26.74 -27.97 -14.40
N ASN A 457 26.13 -27.67 -15.55
CA ASN A 457 25.26 -26.49 -15.69
C ASN A 457 24.05 -26.57 -14.75
N VAL A 458 23.42 -27.75 -14.65
CA VAL A 458 22.29 -27.98 -13.74
C VAL A 458 22.71 -27.84 -12.28
N THR A 459 23.79 -28.51 -11.88
CA THR A 459 24.29 -28.46 -10.50
C THR A 459 24.77 -27.06 -10.10
N SER A 460 25.40 -26.32 -11.02
CA SER A 460 25.76 -24.91 -10.80
C SER A 460 24.52 -24.02 -10.69
N GLY A 461 23.47 -24.27 -11.48
CA GLY A 461 22.21 -23.53 -11.42
C GLY A 461 21.50 -23.73 -10.09
N LEU A 462 21.39 -24.99 -9.62
CA LEU A 462 20.81 -25.28 -8.30
C LEU A 462 21.62 -24.61 -7.19
N ASN A 463 22.94 -24.64 -7.28
CA ASN A 463 23.80 -24.03 -6.27
C ASN A 463 23.72 -22.50 -6.23
N ALA A 464 23.46 -21.86 -7.38
CA ALA A 464 23.30 -20.41 -7.48
C ALA A 464 22.02 -19.90 -6.82
N GLU A 465 20.94 -20.70 -6.82
CA GLU A 465 19.63 -20.33 -6.27
C GLU A 465 19.49 -20.62 -4.75
N LEU A 466 20.35 -21.49 -4.19
CA LEU A 466 20.33 -21.87 -2.77
C LEU A 466 20.40 -20.70 -1.77
N PRO A 467 21.23 -19.65 -1.97
CA PRO A 467 21.27 -18.50 -1.07
C PRO A 467 19.92 -17.79 -0.97
N PHE A 468 19.25 -17.58 -2.10
CA PHE A 468 17.93 -16.94 -2.12
C PHE A 468 16.88 -17.77 -1.37
N MET A 469 16.84 -19.09 -1.58
CA MET A 469 15.93 -19.97 -0.84
C MET A 469 16.20 -19.96 0.66
N THR A 470 17.48 -19.85 1.03
CA THR A 470 17.87 -19.71 2.44
C THR A 470 17.38 -18.39 3.02
N GLU A 471 17.47 -17.28 2.27
CA GLU A 471 16.92 -15.98 2.67
C GLU A 471 15.38 -15.96 2.73
N LEU A 472 14.71 -16.73 1.87
CA LEU A 472 13.27 -16.90 1.91
C LEU A 472 12.86 -17.70 3.15
N MET A 473 13.56 -18.81 3.42
CA MET A 473 13.34 -19.69 4.58
C MET A 473 13.54 -18.96 5.91
N ASN A 474 14.62 -18.19 6.04
CA ASN A 474 14.95 -17.49 7.29
C ASN A 474 14.22 -16.14 7.43
N THR A 475 13.27 -15.83 6.53
CA THR A 475 12.50 -14.57 6.43
C THR A 475 13.33 -13.32 6.15
N THR A 476 14.62 -13.42 5.87
CA THR A 476 15.50 -12.26 5.62
C THR A 476 15.09 -11.50 4.37
N TYR A 477 14.73 -12.21 3.30
CA TYR A 477 14.22 -11.59 2.08
C TYR A 477 13.00 -10.71 2.38
N LEU A 478 12.01 -11.29 3.06
CA LEU A 478 10.77 -10.61 3.40
C LEU A 478 10.99 -9.43 4.37
N LYS A 479 11.90 -9.57 5.35
CA LYS A 479 12.31 -8.46 6.24
C LYS A 479 12.94 -7.31 5.48
N ASN A 480 13.79 -7.59 4.50
CA ASN A 480 14.41 -6.55 3.68
C ASN A 480 13.34 -5.80 2.87
N VAL A 481 12.42 -6.54 2.25
CA VAL A 481 11.32 -5.96 1.46
C VAL A 481 10.39 -5.12 2.32
N LEU A 482 9.86 -5.69 3.40
CA LEU A 482 8.92 -5.03 4.29
C LEU A 482 9.58 -3.93 5.14
N GLY A 483 10.85 -4.09 5.48
CA GLY A 483 11.65 -3.07 6.17
C GLY A 483 11.84 -1.83 5.32
N LYS A 484 12.17 -2.01 4.04
CA LYS A 484 12.26 -0.90 3.09
C LYS A 484 10.89 -0.27 2.83
N LEU A 485 9.84 -1.08 2.69
CA LEU A 485 8.46 -0.60 2.57
C LEU A 485 8.05 0.30 3.75
N SER A 486 8.27 -0.18 4.98
CA SER A 486 7.96 0.54 6.21
C SER A 486 8.75 1.85 6.32
N LYS A 487 10.04 1.83 5.99
CA LYS A 487 10.93 2.98 6.17
C LYS A 487 10.76 4.05 5.08
N ASP A 488 10.74 3.64 3.81
CA ASP A 488 10.91 4.57 2.69
C ASP A 488 9.57 5.00 2.07
N TYR A 489 8.54 4.15 2.12
CA TYR A 489 7.29 4.36 1.39
C TYR A 489 6.11 4.72 2.31
N CYS A 490 5.98 4.01 3.42
CA CYS A 490 4.89 4.21 4.39
C CYS A 490 4.73 5.66 4.90
N PRO A 491 5.81 6.40 5.26
CA PRO A 491 5.67 7.77 5.75
C PRO A 491 5.01 8.72 4.72
N ASN A 492 5.35 8.56 3.44
CA ASN A 492 4.79 9.39 2.37
C ASN A 492 3.31 9.07 2.13
N LEU A 493 2.94 7.78 2.10
CA LEU A 493 1.55 7.35 1.95
C LEU A 493 0.67 7.90 3.08
N VAL A 494 1.11 7.78 4.33
CA VAL A 494 0.37 8.29 5.50
C VAL A 494 0.27 9.82 5.45
N LYS A 495 1.38 10.49 5.16
CA LYS A 495 1.43 11.96 5.12
C LYS A 495 0.51 12.55 4.05
N TYR A 496 0.60 12.07 2.81
CA TYR A 496 -0.16 12.68 1.70
C TYR A 496 -1.64 12.31 1.73
N SER A 497 -2.01 11.12 2.22
CA SER A 497 -3.42 10.79 2.50
C SER A 497 -4.01 11.69 3.60
N SER A 498 -3.24 11.97 4.66
CA SER A 498 -3.64 12.89 5.73
C SER A 498 -3.77 14.34 5.25
N TRP A 499 -2.86 14.80 4.38
CA TRP A 499 -2.96 16.12 3.75
C TRP A 499 -4.20 16.27 2.89
N MET A 500 -4.60 15.21 2.19
CA MET A 500 -5.83 15.23 1.41
C MET A 500 -7.06 15.42 2.31
N TYR A 501 -7.16 14.63 3.38
CA TYR A 501 -8.21 14.78 4.39
C TYR A 501 -8.27 16.21 4.95
N THR A 502 -7.11 16.74 5.36
CA THR A 502 -6.98 18.08 5.97
C THR A 502 -7.36 19.18 4.98
N GLY A 503 -6.93 19.06 3.72
CA GLY A 503 -7.24 20.01 2.65
C GLY A 503 -8.74 20.08 2.35
N PHE A 504 -9.43 18.93 2.31
CA PHE A 504 -10.88 18.90 2.16
C PHE A 504 -11.59 19.54 3.35
N ILE A 505 -11.30 19.16 4.59
CA ILE A 505 -11.93 19.77 5.78
C ILE A 505 -11.76 21.29 5.77
N TRP A 506 -10.53 21.76 5.55
CA TRP A 506 -10.21 23.18 5.53
C TRP A 506 -11.03 23.93 4.47
N SER A 507 -11.05 23.41 3.25
CA SER A 507 -11.78 24.01 2.13
C SER A 507 -13.28 23.99 2.36
N THR A 508 -13.83 22.88 2.88
CA THR A 508 -15.27 22.73 3.16
C THR A 508 -15.74 23.72 4.21
N ILE A 509 -15.01 23.86 5.32
CA ILE A 509 -15.35 24.83 6.37
C ILE A 509 -15.33 26.26 5.82
N ALA A 510 -14.31 26.60 5.01
CA ALA A 510 -14.22 27.92 4.40
C ALA A 510 -15.38 28.20 3.42
N VAL A 511 -15.81 27.21 2.63
CA VAL A 511 -16.98 27.33 1.75
C VAL A 511 -18.28 27.48 2.55
N MET A 512 -18.47 26.72 3.64
CA MET A 512 -19.65 26.86 4.51
C MET A 512 -19.80 28.29 5.02
N PHE A 513 -18.71 28.87 5.56
CA PHE A 513 -18.73 30.25 6.01
C PHE A 513 -18.94 31.23 4.86
N SER A 514 -18.32 31.00 3.72
CA SER A 514 -18.50 31.84 2.53
C SER A 514 -19.97 31.90 2.11
N ILE A 515 -20.67 30.77 2.07
CA ILE A 515 -22.10 30.69 1.71
C ILE A 515 -22.97 31.52 2.68
N ILE A 516 -22.73 31.42 3.99
CA ILE A 516 -23.48 32.21 4.98
C ILE A 516 -23.21 33.71 4.80
N ILE A 517 -21.94 34.08 4.58
CA ILE A 517 -21.53 35.47 4.37
C ILE A 517 -22.12 36.03 3.09
N TRP A 518 -22.22 35.24 2.01
CA TRP A 518 -22.87 35.66 0.76
C TRP A 518 -24.33 36.05 0.98
N LEU A 519 -25.09 35.25 1.73
CA LEU A 519 -26.48 35.56 2.08
C LEU A 519 -26.59 36.84 2.93
N MET A 520 -25.73 36.98 3.94
CA MET A 520 -25.72 38.16 4.82
C MET A 520 -25.33 39.44 4.07
N TYR A 521 -24.27 39.36 3.26
CA TYR A 521 -23.76 40.48 2.48
C TYR A 521 -24.76 40.93 1.41
N GLY A 522 -25.40 39.98 0.70
CA GLY A 522 -26.48 40.27 -0.24
C GLY A 522 -27.66 41.01 0.42
N SER A 523 -28.09 40.57 1.60
CA SER A 523 -29.14 41.23 2.38
C SER A 523 -28.77 42.66 2.81
N GLN A 524 -27.55 42.86 3.33
CA GLN A 524 -27.06 44.20 3.70
C GLN A 524 -26.96 45.15 2.50
N ARG A 525 -26.57 44.63 1.33
CA ARG A 525 -26.52 45.41 0.09
C ARG A 525 -27.92 45.87 -0.35
N LYS A 526 -28.93 44.99 -0.29
CA LYS A 526 -30.34 45.37 -0.54
C LYS A 526 -30.77 46.52 0.37
N ASN A 527 -30.54 46.38 1.67
CA ASN A 527 -30.90 47.42 2.65
C ASN A 527 -30.21 48.75 2.38
N ARG A 528 -28.95 48.75 1.92
CA ARG A 528 -28.22 49.97 1.48
C ARG A 528 -28.88 50.63 0.26
N SER A 529 -29.31 49.86 -0.73
CA SER A 529 -30.00 50.40 -1.91
C SER A 529 -31.39 50.96 -1.56
N TYR A 530 -32.13 50.28 -0.68
CA TYR A 530 -33.43 50.78 -0.21
C TYR A 530 -33.30 52.06 0.63
N THR A 531 -32.37 52.10 1.57
CA THR A 531 -32.12 53.31 2.39
C THR A 531 -31.75 54.50 1.51
N LYS A 532 -30.83 54.33 0.54
CA LYS A 532 -30.52 55.38 -0.46
C LYS A 532 -31.75 55.88 -1.23
N LYS A 533 -32.62 54.97 -1.72
CA LYS A 533 -33.85 55.36 -2.44
C LYS A 533 -34.84 56.11 -1.54
N VAL A 534 -34.98 55.70 -0.28
CA VAL A 534 -35.86 56.37 0.70
C VAL A 534 -35.33 57.75 1.05
N ASP A 535 -34.01 57.90 1.25
CA ASP A 535 -33.41 59.20 1.56
C ASP A 535 -33.49 60.14 0.36
N SER A 536 -33.18 59.70 -0.87
CA SER A 536 -33.36 60.53 -2.08
C SER A 536 -34.82 60.90 -2.36
N GLY A 537 -35.77 60.00 -2.05
CA GLY A 537 -37.20 60.29 -2.16
C GLY A 537 -37.67 61.32 -1.12
N ARG A 538 -37.09 61.28 0.09
CA ARG A 538 -37.33 62.27 1.15
C ARG A 538 -36.81 63.65 0.74
N ASP A 539 -35.59 63.72 0.21
CA ASP A 539 -34.98 64.97 -0.25
C ASP A 539 -35.77 65.62 -1.39
N ASN A 540 -36.33 64.83 -2.32
CA ASN A 540 -37.18 65.33 -3.40
C ASN A 540 -38.54 65.88 -2.91
N ILE A 541 -39.12 65.30 -1.85
CA ILE A 541 -40.40 65.77 -1.28
C ILE A 541 -40.20 67.09 -0.52
N TYR A 542 -39.13 67.21 0.26
CA TYR A 542 -38.83 68.47 0.96
C TYR A 542 -38.30 69.56 0.01
N GLY A 543 -37.65 69.21 -1.10
CA GLY A 543 -37.23 70.18 -2.13
C GLY A 543 -38.39 70.86 -2.87
N HIS A 544 -39.55 70.20 -2.99
CA HIS A 544 -40.75 70.77 -3.62
C HIS A 544 -41.61 71.64 -2.71
N GLN A 545 -41.27 71.71 -1.41
CA GLN A 545 -42.01 72.51 -0.43
C GLN A 545 -41.40 73.92 -0.22
N TYR A 546 -40.32 74.25 -0.95
CA TYR A 546 -39.61 75.53 -0.92
C TYR A 546 -39.50 76.21 -2.30
N LEU A 547 -40.29 75.76 -3.28
CA LEU A 547 -40.59 76.43 -4.54
C LEU A 547 -42.09 76.71 -4.57
#